data_AF-A0A9C9GKP9-F1
#
_entry.id   AF-A0A9C9GKP9-F1
#
_cell.length_a   1.000
_cell.length_b   1.000
_cell.length_c   1.000
_cell.angle_alpha   90.00
_cell.angle_beta   90.00
_cell.angle_gamma   90.00
#
_symmetry.space_group_name_H-M   'P 1'
#
loop_
_entity.id
_entity.type
_entity.pdbx_description
1 polymer ?
#
loop_
_entity_poly.entity_id
_entity_poly.type
_entity_poly.pdbx_seq_one_letter_code
_entity_poly.pdbx_strand_id
1 'polypeptide(L)' 'MKRTKHAQQITQRFREMVEQTGDNLSEAHYSELSLLIEAGIDTALVEKLEAVANKVDDLSHAIRNDAELFN' A
#
# COMPACT_ATOMS: atom_id res chain seq x y z
N MET A 1 -6.79 -6.74 11.35
CA MET A 1 -5.94 -6.08 10.34
C MET A 1 -4.54 -5.95 10.92
N LYS A 2 -3.51 -6.33 10.17
CA LYS A 2 -2.13 -6.43 10.66
C LYS A 2 -1.40 -5.14 10.26
N ARG A 3 -1.31 -4.19 11.19
CA ARG A 3 -0.61 -2.92 11.00
C ARG A 3 0.78 -3.17 10.42
N THR A 4 1.04 -2.64 9.23
CA THR A 4 2.36 -2.75 8.61
C THR A 4 3.38 -1.96 9.45
N LYS A 5 4.60 -2.49 9.59
CA LYS A 5 5.69 -1.82 10.31
C LYS A 5 5.94 -0.41 9.78
N HIS A 6 5.69 -0.20 8.49
CA HIS A 6 5.87 1.09 7.83
C HIS A 6 4.84 2.13 8.26
N ALA A 7 3.54 1.78 8.29
CA ALA A 7 2.48 2.68 8.76
C ALA A 7 2.72 3.13 10.21
N GLN A 8 3.18 2.22 11.07
CA GLN A 8 3.55 2.53 12.46
C GLN A 8 4.72 3.50 12.54
N GLN A 9 5.77 3.31 11.73
CA GLN A 9 6.94 4.19 11.71
C GLN A 9 6.60 5.61 11.24
N ILE A 10 5.75 5.74 10.21
CA ILE A 10 5.32 7.05 9.71
C ILE A 10 4.48 7.77 10.76
N THR A 11 3.53 7.06 11.38
CA THR A 11 2.69 7.61 12.46
C THR A 11 3.54 8.06 13.64
N GLN A 12 4.53 7.27 14.03
CA GLN A 12 5.43 7.59 15.14
C GLN A 12 6.27 8.85 14.84
N ARG A 13 6.82 8.97 13.63
CA ARG A 13 7.53 10.20 13.23
C ARG A 13 6.63 11.43 13.21
N PHE A 14 5.39 11.28 12.75
CA PHE A 14 4.43 12.38 12.76
C PHE A 14 4.12 12.81 14.20
N ARG A 15 3.91 11.85 15.10
CA ARG A 15 3.74 12.11 16.54
C ARG A 15 4.93 12.87 17.12
N GLU A 16 6.15 12.43 16.85
CA GLU A 16 7.37 13.11 17.32
C GLU A 16 7.42 14.57 16.85
N MET A 17 7.01 14.86 15.61
CA MET A 17 6.95 16.22 15.09
C MET A 17 5.90 17.09 15.80
N VAL A 18 4.72 16.52 16.12
CA VAL A 18 3.65 17.23 16.85
C VAL A 18 4.08 17.51 18.29
N GLU A 19 4.67 16.51 18.96
CA GLU A 19 5.14 16.68 20.33
C GLU A 19 6.29 17.69 20.44
N GLN A 20 7.13 17.81 19.39
CA GLN A 20 8.19 18.82 19.31
C GLN A 20 7.68 20.27 19.25
N THR A 21 6.44 20.51 18.78
CA THR A 21 5.84 21.86 18.77
C THR A 21 5.18 22.24 20.10
N GLY A 22 5.19 21.34 21.09
CA GLY A 22 4.49 21.52 22.36
C GLY A 22 3.00 21.17 22.31
N ASP A 23 2.51 20.72 21.15
CA ASP A 23 1.16 20.20 21.00
C ASP A 23 1.10 18.73 21.45
N ASN A 24 -0.08 18.30 21.90
CA ASN A 24 -0.31 16.91 22.24
C ASN A 24 -1.70 16.48 21.75
N LEU A 25 -1.75 15.33 21.07
CA LEU A 25 -2.99 14.69 20.64
C LEU A 25 -3.16 13.39 21.41
N SER A 26 -4.42 12.98 21.59
CA SER A 26 -4.69 11.69 22.23
C SER A 26 -4.11 10.53 21.40
N GLU A 27 -3.72 9.45 22.09
CA GLU A 27 -3.30 8.19 21.46
C GLU A 27 -4.33 7.66 20.45
N ALA A 28 -5.61 7.93 20.68
CA ALA A 28 -6.68 7.52 19.79
C ALA A 28 -6.54 8.14 18.40
N HIS A 29 -6.15 9.43 18.31
CA HIS A 29 -5.93 10.11 17.03
C HIS A 29 -4.75 9.52 16.27
N TYR A 30 -3.64 9.19 16.96
CA TYR A 30 -2.50 8.54 16.31
C TYR A 30 -2.83 7.11 15.86
N SER A 31 -3.65 6.39 16.63
CA SER A 31 -4.14 5.07 16.25
C SER A 31 -5.01 5.13 14.98
N GLU A 32 -5.89 6.13 14.86
CA GLU A 32 -6.70 6.36 13.67
C GLU A 32 -5.86 6.81 12.47
N LEU A 33 -4.91 7.73 12.68
CA LEU A 33 -3.95 8.15 11.65
C LEU A 33 -3.16 6.96 11.10
N SER A 34 -2.69 6.06 11.98
CA SER A 34 -2.00 4.84 11.56
C SER A 34 -2.87 3.95 10.68
N LEU A 35 -4.19 3.89 10.94
CA LEU A 35 -5.12 3.11 10.13
C LEU A 35 -5.34 3.75 8.76
N LEU A 36 -5.45 5.08 8.70
CA LEU A 36 -5.60 5.82 7.45
C LEU A 36 -4.35 5.68 6.56
N ILE A 37 -3.16 5.77 7.16
CA ILE A 37 -1.89 5.56 6.45
C ILE A 37 -1.81 4.13 5.92
N GLU A 38 -2.18 3.13 6.73
CA GLU A 38 -2.21 1.73 6.29
C GLU A 38 -3.16 1.52 5.11
N ALA A 39 -4.39 2.05 5.19
CA ALA A 39 -5.36 1.96 4.11
C ALA A 39 -4.84 2.60 2.81
N GLY A 40 -4.21 3.78 2.89
CA GLY A 40 -3.62 4.44 1.72
C GLY A 40 -2.47 3.64 1.09
N ILE A 41 -1.61 3.04 1.92
CA ILE A 41 -0.53 2.16 1.45
C ILE A 41 -1.10 0.92 0.77
N ASP A 42 -2.11 0.28 1.37
CA ASP A 42 -2.72 -0.93 0.86
C ASP A 42 -3.44 -0.66 -0.47
N THR A 43 -4.17 0.44 -0.60
CA THR A 43 -4.79 0.86 -1.87
C THR A 43 -3.74 1.05 -2.95
N ALA A 44 -2.67 1.80 -2.68
CA ALA A 44 -1.61 2.02 -3.65
C ALA A 44 -0.92 0.70 -4.06
N LEU A 45 -0.75 -0.24 -3.13
CA LEU A 45 -0.18 -1.55 -3.42
C LEU A 45 -1.11 -2.38 -4.32
N VAL A 46 -2.42 -2.39 -4.04
CA VAL A 46 -3.41 -3.10 -4.86
C VAL A 46 -3.40 -2.60 -6.29
N GLU A 47 -3.39 -1.29 -6.52
CA GLU A 47 -3.30 -0.70 -7.87
C GLU A 47 -2.04 -1.15 -8.62
N LYS A 48 -0.90 -1.27 -7.92
CA LYS A 48 0.35 -1.77 -8.53
C LYS A 48 0.27 -3.26 -8.84
N LEU A 49 -0.33 -4.05 -7.95
CA LEU A 49 -0.51 -5.48 -8.17
C LEU A 49 -1.46 -5.75 -9.34
N GLU A 50 -2.52 -4.97 -9.49
CA GLU A 50 -3.45 -5.05 -10.63
C GLU A 50 -2.72 -4.78 -11.95
N ALA A 51 -1.88 -3.75 -12.01
CA ALA A 51 -1.08 -3.47 -13.19
C ALA A 51 -0.09 -4.61 -13.54
N VAL A 52 0.43 -5.33 -12.55
CA VAL A 52 1.27 -6.51 -12.77
C VAL A 52 0.44 -7.70 -13.25
N ALA A 53 -0.74 -7.92 -12.66
CA ALA A 53 -1.65 -8.98 -13.06
C ALA A 53 -2.05 -8.83 -14.54
N ASN A 54 -2.40 -7.62 -14.97
CA ASN A 54 -2.72 -7.34 -16.37
C ASN A 54 -1.56 -7.69 -17.32
N LYS A 55 -0.31 -7.37 -16.95
CA LYS A 55 0.87 -7.73 -17.76
C LYS A 55 1.07 -9.24 -17.87
N VAL A 56 0.77 -9.98 -16.80
CA VAL A 56 0.86 -11.45 -16.82
C VAL A 56 -0.23 -12.03 -17.72
N ASP A 57 -1.44 -11.47 -17.67
CA ASP A 57 -2.55 -11.87 -18.53
C ASP A 57 -2.26 -11.61 -20.02
N ASP A 58 -1.77 -10.42 -20.35
CA ASP A 58 -1.34 -10.06 -21.71
C ASP A 58 -0.25 -11.03 -22.23
N LEU A 59 0.73 -11.36 -21.38
CA LEU A 59 1.78 -12.31 -21.74
C LEU A 59 1.23 -13.72 -21.97
N SER A 60 0.30 -14.17 -21.12
CA SER A 60 -0.37 -15.47 -21.28
C SER A 60 -1.12 -15.53 -22.61
N HIS A 61 -1.83 -14.47 -22.98
CA HIS A 61 -2.50 -14.36 -24.26
C HIS A 61 -1.53 -14.36 -25.44
N ALA A 62 -0.41 -13.63 -25.34
CA ALA A 62 0.63 -13.63 -26.38
C ALA A 62 1.21 -15.03 -26.62
N ILE A 63 1.56 -15.75 -25.56
CA ILE A 63 2.08 -17.13 -25.64
C ILE A 63 1.07 -18.06 -26.33
N ARG A 64 -0.21 -17.92 -26.01
CA ARG A 64 -1.27 -18.73 -26.64
C ARG A 64 -1.40 -18.44 -28.12
N ASN A 65 -1.42 -17.17 -28.50
CA ASN A 65 -1.51 -16.77 -29.90
C ASN A 65 -0.31 -17.29 -30.71
N ASP A 66 0.91 -17.21 -30.15
CA ASP A 66 2.10 -17.77 -30.78
C ASP A 66 1.96 -19.29 -30.97
N ALA A 67 1.51 -20.03 -29.95
CA ALA A 67 1.29 -21.47 -30.06
C ALA A 67 0.24 -21.84 -31.13
N GLU A 68 -0.81 -21.03 -31.28
CA GLU A 68 -1.82 -21.21 -32.32
C GLU A 68 -1.28 -20.92 -33.74
N LEU A 69 -0.30 -20.04 -33.89
CA LEU A 69 0.37 -19.75 -35.18
C LEU A 69 1.31 -20.87 -35.67
N PHE A 70 1.83 -21.70 -34.76
CA PHE A 70 2.73 -22.81 -35.08
C PHE A 70 2.02 -24.18 -35.25
N ASN A 71 0.69 -24.22 -35.05
CA ASN A 71 -0.16 -25.39 -35.32
C ASN A 71 -0.82 -25.29 -36.71
#